data_AF-A0A255R9J9-F1
#
_entry.id   AF-A0A255R9J9-F1
#
_cell.length_a   1.000
_cell.length_b   1.000
_cell.length_c   1.000
_cell.angle_alpha   90.00
_cell.angle_beta   90.00
_cell.angle_gamma   90.00
#
_symmetry.space_group_name_H-M   'P 1'
#
loop_
_entity.id
_entity.type
_entity.pdbx_description
1 polymer ?
#
loop_
_entity_poly.entity_id
_entity_poly.type
_entity_poly.pdbx_seq_one_letter_code
_entity_poly.pdbx_strand_id
1 'polypeptide(L)'
;MSQRRRFLVDPPVQLAIIRRMLMHWTIALGSLMLIGIAVQLIFAAENVSVMQAISQSYSAQAPLLALMFVLMPVYAWDVIKLSHRFAGPMLRLRAILSELADGGTAMKLKFRPGDFWHETAEDFNRFYETHLALKKRCEELEAIVKRYESVENNDSMPSSEVSAGSGS
;
A
#
# COMPACT_ATOMS: atom_id res chain seq x y z
N MET A 1 -6.45 22.89 16.28
CA MET A 1 -6.75 21.78 15.35
C MET A 1 -5.80 20.62 15.65
N SER A 2 -6.29 19.57 16.30
CA SER A 2 -5.45 18.46 16.78
C SER A 2 -4.99 17.57 15.62
N GLN A 3 -3.69 17.57 15.32
CA GLN A 3 -3.09 16.57 14.43
C GLN A 3 -3.22 15.19 15.08
N ARG A 4 -4.23 14.42 14.69
CA ARG A 4 -4.38 13.02 15.10
C ARG A 4 -3.26 12.20 14.45
N ARG A 5 -2.18 11.96 15.19
CA ARG A 5 -1.17 10.94 14.88
C ARG A 5 -1.85 9.57 14.94
N ARG A 6 -2.44 9.12 13.82
CA ARG A 6 -2.93 7.75 13.68
C ARG A 6 -1.72 6.85 13.46
N PHE A 7 -1.13 6.37 14.55
CA PHE A 7 -0.06 5.36 14.53
C PHE A 7 -0.61 3.97 14.15
N LEU A 8 -1.93 3.75 14.25
CA LEU A 8 -2.62 2.62 13.63
C LEU A 8 -3.19 3.05 12.28
N VAL A 9 -2.47 2.72 11.21
CA VAL A 9 -2.79 3.10 9.84
C VAL A 9 -3.68 2.07 9.14
N ASP A 10 -3.66 0.79 9.55
CA ASP A 10 -4.62 -0.23 9.10
C ASP A 10 -4.72 -1.41 10.10
N PRO A 11 -5.61 -1.31 11.13
CA PRO A 11 -5.86 -2.41 12.07
C PRO A 11 -6.25 -3.76 11.43
N PRO A 12 -7.06 -3.82 10.35
CA PRO A 12 -7.52 -5.11 9.84
C PRO A 12 -6.40 -5.91 9.16
N VAL A 13 -5.51 -5.23 8.42
CA VAL A 13 -4.39 -5.89 7.74
C VAL A 13 -3.36 -6.38 8.76
N GLN A 14 -3.05 -5.56 9.75
CA GLN A 14 -2.09 -5.93 10.81
C GLN A 14 -2.62 -7.07 11.67
N LEU A 15 -3.90 -7.05 12.03
CA LEU A 15 -4.52 -8.14 12.77
C LEU A 15 -4.52 -9.44 11.95
N ALA A 16 -4.75 -9.36 10.64
CA ALA A 16 -4.67 -10.54 9.76
C ALA A 16 -3.26 -11.14 9.72
N ILE A 17 -2.22 -10.30 9.65
CA ILE A 17 -0.82 -10.74 9.64
C ILE A 17 -0.43 -11.32 11.01
N ILE A 18 -0.74 -10.63 12.11
CA ILE A 18 -0.46 -11.11 13.47
C ILE A 18 -1.18 -12.43 13.74
N ARG A 19 -2.46 -12.55 13.33
CA ARG A 19 -3.22 -13.80 13.48
C ARG A 19 -2.58 -14.96 12.72
N ARG A 20 -2.18 -14.73 11.47
CA ARG A 20 -1.44 -15.75 10.70
C ARG A 20 -0.14 -16.10 11.39
N MET A 21 0.63 -15.11 11.86
CA MET A 21 1.90 -15.37 12.53
C MET A 21 1.71 -16.20 13.80
N LEU A 22 0.74 -15.82 14.66
CA LEU A 22 0.39 -16.57 15.86
C LEU A 22 -0.03 -18.01 15.54
N MET A 23 -0.83 -18.22 14.48
CA MET A 23 -1.23 -19.57 14.06
C MET A 23 -0.02 -20.43 13.68
N HIS A 24 0.94 -19.89 12.92
CA HIS A 24 2.17 -20.63 12.59
C HIS A 24 3.03 -20.86 13.84
N TRP A 25 3.06 -19.89 14.77
CA TRP A 25 3.78 -20.02 16.03
C TRP A 25 3.20 -21.14 16.91
N THR A 26 1.88 -21.24 17.03
CA THR A 26 1.23 -22.30 17.81
C THR A 26 1.42 -23.66 17.16
N ILE A 27 1.39 -23.74 15.82
CA ILE A 27 1.70 -24.99 15.09
C ILE A 27 3.15 -25.39 15.33
N ALA A 28 4.10 -24.46 15.28
CA ALA A 28 5.52 -24.73 15.51
C ALA A 28 5.81 -25.19 16.95
N LEU A 29 5.19 -24.55 17.95
CA LEU A 29 5.32 -24.98 19.34
C LEU A 29 4.69 -26.38 19.55
N GLY A 30 3.53 -26.63 18.93
CA GLY A 30 2.86 -27.92 18.98
C GLY A 30 3.67 -29.04 18.31
N SER A 31 4.27 -28.77 17.14
CA SER A 31 5.10 -29.75 16.44
C SER A 31 6.38 -30.05 17.23
N LEU A 32 7.02 -29.04 17.82
CA LEU A 32 8.20 -29.23 18.66
C LEU A 32 7.89 -30.12 19.87
N MET A 33 6.75 -29.86 20.54
CA MET A 33 6.27 -30.69 21.64
C MET A 33 5.98 -32.12 21.23
N LEU A 34 5.26 -32.28 20.12
CA LEU A 34 4.90 -33.59 19.59
C LEU A 34 6.13 -34.42 19.25
N ILE A 35 7.14 -33.81 18.61
CA ILE A 35 8.40 -34.46 18.28
C ILE A 35 9.12 -34.90 19.55
N GLY A 36 9.21 -34.05 20.59
CA GLY A 36 9.87 -34.44 21.83
C GLY A 36 9.18 -35.59 22.57
N ILE A 37 7.85 -35.57 22.60
CA ILE A 37 7.08 -36.69 23.17
C ILE A 37 7.34 -37.97 22.37
N ALA A 38 7.31 -37.89 21.04
CA ALA A 38 7.59 -39.04 20.18
C ALA A 38 9.00 -39.59 20.40
N VAL A 39 10.00 -38.73 20.53
CA VAL A 39 11.39 -39.13 20.85
C VAL A 39 11.46 -39.86 22.19
N GLN A 40 10.82 -39.33 23.24
CA GLN A 40 10.78 -39.99 24.55
C GLN A 40 10.09 -41.36 24.50
N LEU A 41 8.99 -41.49 23.75
CA LEU A 41 8.26 -42.76 23.64
C LEU A 41 9.00 -43.82 22.80
N ILE A 42 9.76 -43.40 21.80
CA ILE A 42 10.44 -44.33 20.87
C ILE A 42 11.81 -44.76 21.40
N PHE A 43 12.57 -43.84 22.02
CA PHE A 43 13.97 -44.07 22.36
C PHE A 43 14.25 -44.27 23.84
N ALA A 44 13.25 -44.12 24.72
CA ALA A 44 13.47 -44.42 26.13
C ALA A 44 13.70 -45.92 26.34
N ALA A 45 14.74 -46.25 27.11
CA ALA A 45 15.13 -47.62 27.42
C ALA A 45 14.12 -48.37 28.32
N GLU A 46 13.26 -47.62 29.02
CA GLU A 46 12.15 -48.14 29.83
C GLU A 46 10.81 -47.73 29.21
N ASN A 47 9.76 -48.53 29.43
CA ASN A 47 8.39 -48.20 29.01
C ASN A 47 7.86 -47.00 29.81
N VAL A 48 8.23 -45.79 29.40
CA VAL A 48 7.74 -44.54 30.00
C VAL A 48 6.26 -44.35 29.65
N SER A 49 5.47 -43.99 30.66
CA SER A 49 4.09 -43.59 30.44
C SER A 49 4.01 -42.28 29.64
N VAL A 50 2.90 -42.07 28.92
CA VAL A 50 2.67 -40.85 28.12
C VAL A 50 2.79 -39.58 28.97
N MET A 51 2.28 -39.62 30.21
CA MET A 51 2.36 -38.47 31.13
C MET A 51 3.82 -38.14 31.50
N GLN A 52 4.65 -39.17 31.72
CA GLN A 52 6.07 -38.97 31.99
C GLN A 52 6.80 -38.44 30.76
N ALA A 53 6.49 -38.96 29.56
CA ALA A 53 7.06 -38.47 28.30
C ALA A 53 6.74 -36.98 28.07
N ILE A 54 5.52 -36.52 28.39
CA ILE A 54 5.14 -35.10 28.33
C ILE A 54 5.97 -34.26 29.30
N SER A 55 6.05 -34.66 30.58
CA SER A 55 6.81 -33.92 31.60
C SER A 55 8.30 -33.82 31.26
N GLN A 56 8.89 -34.94 30.85
CA GLN A 56 10.30 -35.00 30.46
C GLN A 56 10.57 -34.18 29.19
N SER A 57 9.73 -34.31 28.17
CA SER A 57 9.81 -33.50 26.95
C SER A 57 9.70 -32.00 27.25
N TYR A 58 8.74 -31.61 28.09
CA TYR A 58 8.57 -30.21 28.51
C TYR A 58 9.83 -29.70 29.22
N SER A 59 10.37 -30.44 30.19
CA SER A 59 11.58 -30.03 30.90
C SER A 59 12.81 -29.91 29.99
N ALA A 60 12.97 -30.84 29.04
CA ALA A 60 14.07 -30.84 28.07
C ALA A 60 13.97 -29.67 27.08
N GLN A 61 12.75 -29.31 26.68
CA GLN A 61 12.49 -28.24 25.72
C GLN A 61 12.23 -26.87 26.35
N ALA A 62 12.03 -26.79 27.67
CA ALA A 62 11.67 -25.55 28.36
C ALA A 62 12.58 -24.36 28.02
N PRO A 63 13.92 -24.50 27.93
CA PRO A 63 14.78 -23.40 27.50
C PRO A 63 14.48 -22.89 26.08
N LEU A 64 14.20 -23.81 25.15
CA LEU A 64 13.89 -23.49 23.76
C LEU A 64 12.50 -22.84 23.63
N LEU A 65 11.50 -23.32 24.38
CA LEU A 65 10.18 -22.71 24.43
C LEU A 65 10.24 -21.30 25.01
N ALA A 66 11.00 -21.11 26.09
CA ALA A 66 11.20 -19.80 26.69
C ALA A 66 11.83 -18.84 25.67
N LEU A 67 12.85 -19.28 24.93
CA LEU A 67 13.45 -18.51 23.85
C LEU A 67 12.43 -18.16 22.75
N MET A 68 11.64 -19.11 22.29
CA MET A 68 10.57 -18.89 21.30
C MET A 68 9.53 -17.87 21.78
N PHE A 69 9.15 -17.91 23.05
CA PHE A 69 8.22 -16.95 23.64
C PHE A 69 8.81 -15.54 23.72
N VAL A 70 10.10 -15.42 24.07
CA VAL A 70 10.80 -14.13 24.10
C VAL A 70 10.99 -13.57 22.69
N LEU A 71 11.23 -14.41 21.69
CA LEU A 71 11.38 -13.99 20.30
C LEU A 71 10.06 -13.59 19.64
N MET A 72 8.93 -14.18 20.05
CA MET A 72 7.61 -13.90 19.47
C MET A 72 7.28 -12.39 19.38
N PRO A 73 7.39 -11.57 20.45
CA PRO A 73 7.12 -10.14 20.35
C PRO A 73 8.12 -9.40 19.46
N VAL A 74 9.37 -9.85 19.39
CA VAL A 74 10.40 -9.25 18.52
C VAL A 74 10.04 -9.46 17.05
N TYR A 75 9.66 -10.69 16.67
CA TYR A 75 9.19 -10.99 15.33
C TYR A 75 7.89 -10.26 14.99
N ALA A 76 6.95 -10.19 15.95
CA ALA A 76 5.69 -9.48 15.76
C ALA A 76 5.94 -8.00 15.47
N TRP A 77 6.82 -7.37 16.27
CA TRP A 77 7.20 -5.99 16.10
C TRP A 77 7.85 -5.73 14.73
N ASP A 78 8.78 -6.59 14.32
CA ASP A 78 9.47 -6.43 13.04
C ASP A 78 8.51 -6.55 11.85
N VAL A 79 7.63 -7.55 11.87
CA VAL A 79 6.62 -7.75 10.83
C VAL A 79 5.62 -6.57 10.77
N ILE A 80 5.19 -6.05 11.91
CA ILE A 80 4.31 -4.87 11.97
C ILE A 80 5.04 -3.65 11.38
N LYS A 81 6.29 -3.42 11.76
CA LYS A 81 7.09 -2.31 11.27
C LYS A 81 7.33 -2.39 9.76
N LEU A 82 7.58 -3.60 9.25
CA LEU A 82 7.70 -3.87 7.82
C LEU A 82 6.37 -3.55 7.10
N SER A 83 5.25 -4.05 7.63
CA SER A 83 3.91 -3.78 7.10
C SER A 83 3.60 -2.28 7.02
N HIS A 84 4.00 -1.49 8.03
CA HIS A 84 3.85 -0.04 7.99
C HIS A 84 4.63 0.63 6.85
N ARG A 85 5.85 0.17 6.57
CA ARG A 85 6.68 0.66 5.45
C ARG A 85 6.09 0.31 4.08
N PHE A 86 5.24 -0.73 4.01
CA PHE A 86 4.50 -1.08 2.80
C PHE A 86 3.18 -0.32 2.67
N ALA A 87 2.35 -0.30 3.72
CA ALA A 87 0.98 0.24 3.67
C ALA A 87 0.93 1.77 3.61
N GLY A 88 1.82 2.46 4.33
CA GLY A 88 1.84 3.93 4.39
C GLY A 88 1.98 4.59 3.01
N PRO A 89 2.98 4.20 2.20
CA PRO A 89 3.14 4.69 0.82
C PRO A 89 1.92 4.43 -0.07
N MET A 90 1.36 3.21 0.00
CA MET A 90 0.22 2.82 -0.85
C MET A 90 -1.05 3.64 -0.53
N LEU A 91 -1.32 3.90 0.74
CA LEU A 91 -2.43 4.77 1.16
C LEU A 91 -2.24 6.21 0.68
N ARG A 92 -1.01 6.72 0.69
CA ARG A 92 -0.69 8.06 0.16
C ARG A 92 -0.90 8.11 -1.35
N LEU A 93 -0.47 7.09 -2.08
CA LEU A 93 -0.73 6.98 -3.53
C LEU A 93 -2.23 6.93 -3.82
N ARG A 94 -3.01 6.13 -3.07
CA ARG A 94 -4.47 6.08 -3.21
C ARG A 94 -5.13 7.44 -3.00
N ALA A 95 -4.71 8.19 -1.99
CA ALA A 95 -5.25 9.53 -1.73
C ALA A 95 -5.00 10.47 -2.91
N ILE A 96 -3.78 10.47 -3.45
CA ILE A 96 -3.41 11.29 -4.61
C ILE A 96 -4.16 10.87 -5.87
N LEU A 97 -4.33 9.56 -6.10
CA LEU A 97 -5.12 9.06 -7.22
C LEU A 97 -6.59 9.49 -7.12
N SER A 98 -7.17 9.47 -5.91
CA SER A 98 -8.54 9.94 -5.69
C SER A 98 -8.67 11.44 -5.97
N GLU A 99 -7.73 12.24 -5.46
CA GLU A 99 -7.71 13.70 -5.71
C GLU A 99 -7.58 14.01 -7.20
N LEU A 100 -6.76 13.23 -7.93
CA LEU A 100 -6.60 13.39 -9.37
C LEU A 100 -7.85 12.99 -10.14
N ALA A 101 -8.56 11.94 -9.69
CA ALA A 101 -9.83 11.51 -10.28
C ALA A 101 -10.93 12.56 -10.11
N ASP A 102 -10.92 13.30 -9.00
CA ASP A 102 -11.86 14.40 -8.72
C ASP A 102 -11.50 15.71 -9.47
N GLY A 103 -10.52 15.67 -10.38
CA GLY A 103 -10.09 16.81 -11.18
C GLY A 103 -9.10 17.74 -10.49
N GLY A 104 -8.59 17.35 -9.31
CA GLY A 104 -7.56 18.06 -8.59
C GLY A 104 -6.19 18.04 -9.28
N THR A 105 -5.26 18.87 -8.79
CA THR A 105 -3.86 18.90 -9.26
C THR A 105 -2.98 18.24 -8.22
N ALA A 106 -2.46 17.06 -8.54
CA ALA A 106 -1.58 16.32 -7.65
C ALA A 106 -0.16 16.92 -7.63
N MET A 107 0.43 17.04 -6.43
CA MET A 107 1.86 17.31 -6.29
C MET A 107 2.67 16.02 -6.58
N LYS A 108 3.92 16.16 -7.06
CA LYS A 108 4.84 15.02 -7.26
C LYS A 108 4.87 14.10 -6.03
N LEU A 109 4.61 12.82 -6.25
CA LEU A 109 4.60 11.79 -5.24
C LEU A 109 6.04 11.50 -4.79
N LYS A 110 6.31 11.67 -3.49
CA LYS A 110 7.60 11.31 -2.88
C LYS A 110 7.37 10.52 -1.59
N PHE A 111 8.01 9.36 -1.50
CA PHE A 111 8.02 8.52 -0.30
C PHE A 111 9.25 8.78 0.57
N ARG A 112 9.20 8.30 1.82
CA ARG A 112 10.28 8.53 2.80
C ARG A 112 11.46 7.62 2.50
N PRO A 113 12.70 8.03 2.82
CA PRO A 113 13.87 7.17 2.64
C PRO A 113 13.69 5.87 3.42
N GLY A 114 13.74 4.74 2.69
CA GLY A 114 13.49 3.41 3.23
C GLY A 114 12.08 2.87 3.01
N ASP A 115 11.21 3.53 2.28
CA ASP A 115 9.96 2.90 1.82
C ASP A 115 10.25 2.01 0.60
N PHE A 116 9.54 0.89 0.45
CA PHE A 116 9.78 -0.06 -0.65
C PHE A 116 9.31 0.44 -2.04
N TRP A 117 8.53 1.52 -2.07
CA TRP A 117 7.75 1.93 -3.23
C TRP A 117 8.36 3.11 -4.01
N HIS A 118 9.66 3.37 -3.85
CA HIS A 118 10.32 4.50 -4.51
C HIS A 118 10.18 4.45 -6.04
N GLU A 119 10.41 3.29 -6.66
CA GLU A 119 10.26 3.10 -8.11
C GLU A 119 8.82 3.37 -8.56
N THR A 120 7.82 2.90 -7.81
CA THR A 120 6.42 3.16 -8.11
C THR A 120 6.06 4.65 -8.00
N ALA A 121 6.69 5.40 -7.09
CA ALA A 121 6.54 6.85 -7.05
C ALA A 121 7.13 7.53 -8.28
N GLU A 122 8.30 7.07 -8.74
CA GLU A 122 8.94 7.59 -9.96
C GLU A 122 8.10 7.30 -11.20
N ASP A 123 7.59 6.07 -11.33
CA ASP A 123 6.70 5.67 -12.41
C ASP A 123 5.40 6.49 -12.42
N PHE A 124 4.79 6.68 -11.24
CA PHE A 124 3.60 7.51 -11.10
C PHE A 124 3.88 8.97 -11.50
N ASN A 125 5.00 9.54 -11.06
CA ASN A 125 5.38 10.91 -11.43
C ASN A 125 5.58 11.05 -12.93
N ARG A 126 6.24 10.08 -13.58
CA ARG A 126 6.42 10.08 -15.05
C ARG A 126 5.10 9.98 -15.79
N PHE A 127 4.19 9.13 -15.33
CA PHE A 127 2.83 9.05 -15.85
C PHE A 127 2.10 10.40 -15.68
N TYR A 128 2.15 10.98 -14.49
CA TYR A 128 1.47 12.23 -14.18
C TYR A 128 1.98 13.41 -15.02
N GLU A 129 3.30 13.52 -15.22
CA GLU A 129 3.90 14.53 -16.10
C GLU A 129 3.43 14.37 -17.55
N THR A 130 3.37 13.12 -18.04
CA THR A 130 2.86 12.83 -19.39
C THR A 130 1.40 13.20 -19.53
N HIS A 131 0.57 12.84 -18.54
CA HIS A 131 -0.84 13.18 -18.49
C HIS A 131 -1.06 14.71 -18.50
N LEU A 132 -0.28 15.46 -17.71
CA LEU A 132 -0.36 16.92 -17.65
C LEU A 132 0.02 17.55 -18.99
N ALA A 133 1.08 17.05 -19.63
CA ALA A 133 1.49 17.51 -20.97
C ALA A 133 0.41 17.24 -22.03
N LEU A 134 -0.25 16.08 -21.96
CA LEU A 134 -1.34 15.72 -22.86
C LEU A 134 -2.57 16.61 -22.66
N LYS A 135 -2.98 16.82 -21.40
CA LYS A 135 -4.09 17.71 -21.05
C LYS A 135 -3.88 19.12 -21.59
N LYS A 136 -2.67 19.67 -21.41
CA LYS A 136 -2.31 21.00 -21.93
C LYS A 136 -2.41 21.08 -23.45
N ARG A 137 -1.97 20.05 -24.17
CA ARG A 137 -2.11 19.99 -25.64
C ARG A 137 -3.57 19.97 -26.07
N CYS A 138 -4.44 19.23 -25.39
CA CYS A 138 -5.87 19.24 -25.68
C CYS A 138 -6.47 20.64 -25.50
N GLU A 139 -6.15 21.32 -24.39
CA GLU A 139 -6.61 22.69 -24.13
C GLU A 139 -6.12 23.69 -25.21
N GLU A 140 -4.86 23.57 -25.64
CA GLU A 140 -4.30 24.38 -26.74
C GLU A 140 -5.02 24.12 -28.06
N LEU A 141 -5.30 22.85 -28.40
CA LEU A 141 -6.04 22.48 -29.61
C LEU A 141 -7.48 23.00 -29.58
N GLU A 142 -8.18 22.88 -28.46
CA GLU A 142 -9.54 23.41 -28.29
C GLU A 142 -9.57 24.93 -28.47
N ALA A 143 -8.57 25.65 -27.94
CA ALA A 143 -8.45 27.09 -28.13
C ALA A 143 -8.21 27.48 -29.59
N ILE A 144 -7.42 26.69 -30.33
CA ILE A 144 -7.18 26.88 -31.75
C ILE A 144 -8.46 26.65 -32.56
N VAL A 145 -9.16 25.53 -32.33
CA VAL A 145 -10.42 25.21 -33.02
C VAL A 145 -11.46 26.32 -32.80
N LYS A 146 -11.64 26.76 -31.56
CA LYS A 146 -12.58 27.85 -31.24
C LYS A 146 -12.22 29.17 -31.93
N ARG A 147 -10.92 29.46 -32.12
CA ARG A 147 -10.47 30.63 -32.88
C ARG A 147 -10.83 30.50 -34.37
N TYR A 148 -10.63 29.32 -34.98
CA TYR A 148 -11.02 29.10 -36.37
C TYR A 148 -12.53 29.25 -36.60
N GLU A 149 -13.36 28.65 -35.74
CA GLU A 149 -14.82 28.78 -35.80
C GLU A 149 -15.28 30.24 -35.67
N SER A 150 -14.62 31.05 -34.84
CA SER A 150 -14.95 32.47 -34.69
C SER A 150 -14.62 33.31 -35.92
N VAL A 151 -13.58 32.94 -36.67
CA VAL A 151 -13.19 33.61 -37.93
C VAL A 151 -14.16 33.22 -39.05
N GLU A 152 -14.48 31.94 -39.17
CA GLU A 152 -15.40 31.43 -40.20
C GLU A 152 -16.85 31.92 -40.01
N ASN A 153 -17.34 32.03 -38.76
CA ASN A 153 -18.63 32.67 -38.47
C ASN A 153 -18.64 34.19 -38.77
N ASN A 154 -17.48 34.85 -38.71
CA ASN A 154 -17.36 36.27 -39.01
C ASN A 154 -17.28 36.54 -40.53
N ASP A 155 -16.69 35.64 -41.31
CA ASP A 155 -16.64 35.71 -42.78
C ASP A 155 -17.94 35.26 -43.48
N SER A 156 -18.82 34.54 -42.78
CA SER A 156 -20.12 34.05 -43.30
C SER A 156 -21.32 34.97 -43.04
N MET A 157 -21.15 36.09 -42.32
CA MET A 157 -22.11 37.21 -42.29
C MET A 157 -21.85 38.11 -43.51
N PRO A 158 -22.69 38.06 -44.57
CA PRO A 158 -22.47 38.88 -45.74
C PRO A 158 -22.66 40.36 -45.39
N SER A 159 -21.78 41.17 -45.95
CA SER A 159 -21.71 42.63 -46.02
C SER A 159 -23.01 43.30 -46.50
N SER A 160 -24.12 43.11 -45.80
CA SER A 160 -25.43 43.68 -46.13
C SER A 160 -25.58 45.16 -45.73
N GLU A 161 -24.52 45.82 -45.25
CA GLU A 161 -24.49 47.26 -44.96
C GLU A 161 -23.36 48.02 -45.69
N VAL A 162 -23.14 47.75 -46.98
CA VAL A 162 -22.40 48.69 -47.85
C VAL A 162 -23.21 49.00 -49.11
N SER A 163 -24.44 49.50 -48.92
CA SER A 163 -25.17 50.21 -49.98
C SER A 163 -26.29 51.08 -49.39
N ALA A 164 -25.92 52.24 -48.82
CA ALA A 164 -26.84 53.36 -48.65
C ALA A 164 -26.04 54.64 -48.36
N GLY A 165 -25.50 55.29 -49.38
CA GLY A 165 -24.90 56.62 -49.18
C GLY A 165 -23.97 57.14 -50.27
N SER A 166 -24.47 57.33 -51.49
CA SER A 166 -24.09 58.49 -52.32
C SER A 166 -24.99 58.55 -53.56
N GLY A 167 -26.21 59.04 -53.33
CA GLY A 167 -27.03 59.61 -54.39
C GLY A 167 -26.88 61.12 -54.36
N SER A 168 -26.54 61.67 -55.54
CA SER A 168 -26.76 63.05 -56.01
C SER A 168 -25.81 64.15 -55.52
#